data_AF-A0A563BD82-F1
#
_entry.id   AF-A0A563BD82-F1
#
_cell.length_a   1.000
_cell.length_b   1.000
_cell.length_c   1.000
_cell.angle_alpha   90.00
_cell.angle_beta   90.00
_cell.angle_gamma   90.00
#
_symmetry.space_group_name_H-M   'P 1'
#
loop_
_entity.id
_entity.type
_entity.pdbx_description
1 polymer ?
#
loop_
_entity_poly.entity_id
_entity_poly.type
_entity_poly.pdbx_seq_one_letter_code
_entity_poly.pdbx_strand_id
1 'polypeptide(L)'
;MSALTKLKKFLMRERVLDVIFLVGLIILYSAVAIFNLGDDTAPQTFYKLRPEEVIAIKLKKKVHEPKLIFYTGITQNDFELAQAWNENECTSNYLTHSDFKDFAVDGPFRWRKVEIEHSAGAIFIKNISQRTIELGEVAVAERNTKIPIEVYTYYQGFLGQEKIANLTDEQSAVKLNPSATNSSYFDEVYFAQTAYQFATGQVGYETTHPPLGKIIQAIPIKLFHRMTPFTWRIAGVLAGTLIIVAVYGLAKELFKSSAYARVAAILVALSGLHFTQTRLGTVDSYLCLFTILAFLFMLKYINSDKLRFMIGAGICFGAACSIKWLVV
;
A
#
# COMPACT_ATOMS: atom_id res chain seq x y z
N MET A 1 8.94 -48.14 -33.76
CA MET A 1 8.25 -47.12 -32.94
C MET A 1 7.36 -46.27 -33.84
N SER A 2 6.03 -46.33 -33.67
CA SER A 2 5.06 -45.64 -34.53
C SER A 2 5.25 -44.12 -34.53
N ALA A 3 4.97 -43.45 -35.67
CA ALA A 3 5.02 -41.99 -35.81
C ALA A 3 4.15 -41.28 -34.76
N LEU A 4 3.03 -41.90 -34.36
CA LEU A 4 2.14 -41.39 -33.31
C LEU A 4 2.83 -41.35 -31.93
N THR A 5 3.67 -42.34 -31.64
CA THR A 5 4.46 -42.41 -30.39
C THR A 5 5.54 -41.34 -30.37
N LYS A 6 6.21 -41.09 -31.50
CA LYS A 6 7.20 -39.99 -31.64
C LYS A 6 6.53 -38.62 -31.46
N LEU A 7 5.35 -38.40 -32.05
CA LEU A 7 4.59 -37.16 -31.94
C LEU A 7 4.12 -36.90 -30.49
N LYS A 8 3.54 -37.91 -29.81
CA LYS A 8 3.16 -37.78 -28.40
C LYS A 8 4.35 -37.45 -27.50
N LYS A 9 5.50 -38.12 -27.71
CA LYS A 9 6.73 -37.86 -26.95
C LYS A 9 7.26 -36.44 -27.21
N PHE A 10 7.19 -35.96 -28.44
CA PHE A 10 7.56 -34.59 -28.80
C PHE A 10 6.64 -33.55 -28.14
N LEU A 11 5.32 -33.72 -28.23
CA LEU A 11 4.34 -32.82 -27.59
C LEU A 11 4.48 -32.80 -26.06
N MET A 12 4.75 -33.96 -25.44
CA MET A 12 5.04 -34.03 -24.00
C MET A 12 6.32 -33.27 -23.64
N ARG A 13 7.39 -33.43 -24.43
CA ARG A 13 8.65 -32.71 -24.23
C ARG A 13 8.45 -31.19 -24.34
N GLU A 14 7.74 -30.71 -25.34
CA GLU A 14 7.45 -29.27 -25.49
C GLU A 14 6.67 -28.71 -24.29
N ARG A 15 5.67 -29.46 -23.79
CA ARG A 15 4.95 -29.06 -22.57
C ARG A 15 5.86 -28.96 -21.35
N VAL A 16 6.78 -29.91 -21.17
CA VAL A 16 7.74 -29.88 -20.06
C VAL A 16 8.68 -28.67 -20.18
N LEU A 17 9.19 -28.39 -21.39
CA LEU A 17 10.04 -27.24 -21.65
C LEU A 17 9.30 -25.91 -21.38
N ASP A 18 8.03 -25.82 -21.78
CA ASP A 18 7.19 -24.65 -21.51
C ASP A 18 7.00 -24.41 -20.01
N VAL A 19 6.76 -25.48 -19.24
CA VAL A 19 6.63 -25.38 -17.78
C VAL A 19 7.94 -24.95 -17.13
N ILE A 20 9.06 -25.57 -17.50
CA ILE A 20 10.39 -25.19 -16.97
C ILE A 20 10.68 -23.71 -17.26
N PHE A 21 10.43 -23.29 -18.50
CA PHE A 21 10.61 -21.89 -18.91
C PHE A 21 9.75 -20.94 -18.07
N LEU A 22 8.45 -21.22 -17.94
CA LEU A 22 7.54 -20.37 -17.19
C LEU A 22 7.91 -20.30 -15.72
N VAL A 23 8.24 -21.43 -15.10
CA VAL A 23 8.68 -21.46 -13.70
C VAL A 23 9.94 -20.63 -13.51
N GLY A 24 10.94 -20.78 -14.39
CA GLY A 24 12.17 -19.98 -14.33
C GLY A 24 11.89 -18.48 -14.48
N LEU A 25 11.04 -18.10 -15.45
CA LEU A 25 10.68 -16.70 -15.69
C LEU A 25 9.89 -16.10 -14.52
N ILE A 26 8.95 -16.86 -13.94
CA ILE A 26 8.17 -16.45 -12.76
C ILE A 26 9.11 -16.22 -11.59
N ILE A 27 9.98 -17.17 -11.27
CA ILE A 27 10.91 -17.04 -10.14
C ILE A 27 11.79 -15.80 -10.32
N LEU A 28 12.36 -15.61 -11.51
CA LEU A 28 13.21 -14.46 -11.80
C LEU A 28 12.43 -13.14 -11.71
N TYR A 29 11.29 -13.05 -12.38
CA TYR A 29 10.47 -11.83 -12.37
C TYR A 29 9.98 -11.49 -10.96
N SER A 30 9.42 -12.47 -10.24
CA SER A 30 8.92 -12.25 -8.87
C SER A 30 10.05 -11.85 -7.93
N ALA A 31 11.24 -12.44 -8.04
CA ALA A 31 12.38 -12.02 -7.22
C ALA A 31 12.74 -10.53 -7.45
N VAL A 32 12.77 -10.09 -8.70
CA VAL A 32 13.06 -8.70 -9.06
C VAL A 32 11.92 -7.76 -8.66
N ALA A 33 10.67 -8.16 -8.86
CA ALA A 33 9.49 -7.34 -8.57
C ALA A 33 9.25 -7.15 -7.07
N ILE A 34 9.52 -8.19 -6.27
CA ILE A 34 9.43 -8.16 -4.80
C ILE A 34 10.61 -7.40 -4.18
N PHE A 35 11.78 -7.39 -4.84
CA PHE A 35 12.92 -6.66 -4.35
C PHE A 35 12.59 -5.17 -4.16
N ASN A 36 12.79 -4.69 -2.93
CA ASN A 36 12.50 -3.31 -2.53
C ASN A 36 11.08 -2.85 -2.91
N LEU A 37 10.08 -3.72 -2.76
CA LEU A 37 8.67 -3.42 -3.05
C LEU A 37 8.11 -2.33 -2.12
N GLY A 38 8.62 -2.29 -0.90
CA GLY A 38 8.27 -1.35 0.14
C GLY A 38 8.75 -1.88 1.48
N ASP A 39 8.80 -0.99 2.47
CA ASP A 39 9.14 -1.35 3.84
C ASP A 39 8.10 -2.34 4.38
N ASP A 40 8.56 -3.36 5.11
CA ASP A 40 7.76 -4.35 5.83
C ASP A 40 7.48 -3.95 7.30
N THR A 41 7.91 -2.74 7.65
CA THR A 41 7.73 -2.10 8.96
C THR A 41 7.03 -0.75 8.79
N ALA A 42 5.95 -0.55 9.51
CA ALA A 42 5.30 0.73 9.72
C ALA A 42 4.56 0.67 11.07
N PRO A 43 4.17 1.82 11.66
CA PRO A 43 3.34 1.83 12.86
C PRO A 43 2.02 1.09 12.63
N GLN A 44 1.62 0.28 13.60
CA GLN A 44 0.40 -0.54 13.62
C GLN A 44 -0.58 -0.09 14.71
N THR A 45 -0.11 0.63 15.73
CA THR A 45 -0.96 1.28 16.72
C THR A 45 -1.24 2.72 16.30
N PHE A 46 -2.44 3.21 16.61
CA PHE A 46 -2.84 4.56 16.29
C PHE A 46 -3.51 5.21 17.51
N TYR A 47 -3.21 6.48 17.72
CA TYR A 47 -3.93 7.38 18.60
C TYR A 47 -4.92 8.20 17.78
N LYS A 48 -6.16 8.29 18.24
CA LYS A 48 -7.18 9.09 17.58
C LYS A 48 -7.28 10.47 18.20
N LEU A 49 -6.68 11.44 17.54
CA LEU A 49 -6.71 12.84 17.94
C LEU A 49 -8.09 13.44 17.61
N ARG A 50 -8.88 13.78 18.63
CA ARG A 50 -10.26 14.30 18.46
C ARG A 50 -10.26 15.76 18.00
N PRO A 51 -11.38 16.26 17.44
CA PRO A 51 -11.55 17.68 17.15
C PRO A 51 -11.23 18.55 18.39
N GLU A 52 -10.50 19.63 18.18
CA GLU A 52 -10.00 20.56 19.20
C GLU A 52 -9.03 19.96 20.24
N GLU A 53 -8.69 18.68 20.14
CA GLU A 53 -7.73 18.06 21.04
C GLU A 53 -6.31 18.53 20.75
N VAL A 54 -5.57 18.82 21.82
CA VAL A 54 -4.16 19.20 21.78
C VAL A 54 -3.33 18.13 22.46
N ILE A 55 -2.32 17.63 21.76
CA ILE A 55 -1.26 16.81 22.34
C ILE A 55 0.02 17.63 22.48
N ALA A 56 0.77 17.38 23.54
CA ALA A 56 2.10 17.96 23.77
C ALA A 56 3.17 16.89 23.74
N ILE A 57 4.25 17.20 23.04
CA ILE A 57 5.45 16.39 22.90
C ILE A 57 6.56 17.13 23.62
N LYS A 58 6.88 16.71 24.85
CA LYS A 58 7.97 17.28 25.65
C LYS A 58 9.30 16.69 25.20
N LEU A 59 10.28 17.55 24.96
CA LEU A 59 11.64 17.14 24.62
C LEU A 59 12.47 17.02 25.90
N LYS A 60 13.22 15.92 26.06
CA LYS A 60 14.10 15.74 27.25
C LYS A 60 15.31 16.69 27.28
N LYS A 61 15.58 17.37 26.18
CA LYS A 61 16.58 18.43 26.06
C LYS A 61 16.05 19.50 25.12
N LYS A 62 16.42 20.77 25.35
CA LYS A 62 16.18 21.83 24.38
C LYS A 62 17.04 21.58 23.13
N VAL A 63 16.43 21.70 21.96
CA VAL A 63 17.05 21.38 20.67
C VAL A 63 16.85 22.52 19.70
N HIS A 64 17.89 22.85 18.91
CA HIS A 64 17.81 23.86 17.86
C HIS A 64 17.30 23.24 16.57
N GLU A 65 16.27 23.86 15.97
CA GLU A 65 15.64 23.41 14.72
C GLU A 65 15.28 21.91 14.69
N PRO A 66 14.48 21.42 15.66
CA PRO A 66 14.08 20.03 15.67
C PRO A 66 13.19 19.69 14.46
N LYS A 67 13.29 18.45 14.01
CA LYS A 67 12.41 17.84 13.01
C LYS A 67 11.37 17.00 13.70
N LEU A 68 10.11 17.43 13.66
CA LEU A 68 8.97 16.62 14.06
C LEU A 68 8.68 15.61 12.95
N ILE A 69 8.64 14.33 13.31
CA ILE A 69 8.34 13.24 12.40
C ILE A 69 7.13 12.51 12.97
N PHE A 70 6.12 12.25 12.15
CA PHE A 70 4.96 11.49 12.60
C PHE A 70 4.38 10.68 11.47
N TYR A 71 3.75 9.56 11.80
CA TYR A 71 3.07 8.69 10.84
C TYR A 71 1.57 8.97 10.87
N THR A 72 0.95 9.11 9.70
CA THR A 72 -0.49 9.33 9.60
C THR A 72 -1.24 8.01 9.44
N GLY A 73 -2.35 7.85 10.15
CA GLY A 73 -3.35 6.80 9.91
C GLY A 73 -4.45 7.31 8.99
N ILE A 74 -5.68 6.83 9.15
CA ILE A 74 -6.85 7.35 8.44
C ILE A 74 -7.03 8.85 8.80
N THR A 75 -6.83 9.71 7.80
CA THR A 75 -7.01 11.16 7.91
C THR A 75 -7.41 11.77 6.57
N GLN A 76 -8.17 12.86 6.61
CA GLN A 76 -8.62 13.61 5.42
C GLN A 76 -8.44 15.12 5.57
N ASN A 77 -7.77 15.60 6.62
CA ASN A 77 -7.83 17.01 7.01
C ASN A 77 -6.53 17.52 7.63
N ASP A 78 -6.46 18.85 7.74
CA ASP A 78 -5.33 19.61 8.24
C ASP A 78 -5.29 19.61 9.78
N PHE A 79 -4.10 19.79 10.34
CA PHE A 79 -3.90 20.08 11.75
C PHE A 79 -2.99 21.29 11.91
N GLU A 80 -3.02 21.88 13.11
CA GLU A 80 -2.19 23.02 13.47
C GLU A 80 -1.00 22.54 14.32
N LEU A 81 0.18 23.09 14.06
CA LEU A 81 1.41 22.85 14.83
C LEU A 81 1.84 24.10 15.55
N ALA A 82 2.00 24.02 16.88
CA ALA A 82 2.62 25.07 17.68
C ALA A 82 3.88 24.59 18.36
N GLN A 83 4.75 25.54 18.69
CA GLN A 83 5.97 25.33 19.47
C GLN A 83 5.85 26.04 20.82
N ALA A 84 6.38 25.44 21.88
CA ALA A 84 6.54 26.14 23.15
C ALA A 84 7.95 25.99 23.74
N TRP A 85 8.25 26.96 24.59
CA TRP A 85 9.58 27.26 25.08
C TRP A 85 9.58 27.32 26.59
N ASN A 86 9.40 26.18 27.25
CA ASN A 86 9.55 26.08 28.69
C ASN A 86 9.94 24.65 29.08
N GLU A 87 11.01 24.48 29.84
CA GLU A 87 11.49 23.16 30.30
C GLU A 87 10.60 22.58 31.42
N ASN A 88 9.92 23.46 32.16
CA ASN A 88 9.23 23.13 33.40
C ASN A 88 7.72 22.92 33.22
N GLU A 89 7.11 23.52 32.20
CA GLU A 89 5.67 23.45 31.98
C GLU A 89 5.32 23.11 30.54
N CYS A 90 4.66 21.97 30.38
CA CYS A 90 3.90 21.63 29.18
C CYS A 90 2.48 22.11 29.46
N THR A 91 2.11 23.31 29.03
CA THR A 91 0.76 23.87 29.25
C THR A 91 0.29 24.58 27.99
N SER A 92 -0.78 24.04 27.37
CA SER A 92 -1.38 24.64 26.17
C SER A 92 -2.02 26.00 26.41
N ASN A 93 -2.33 26.35 27.66
CA ASN A 93 -3.00 27.61 28.03
C ASN A 93 -2.19 28.87 27.72
N TYR A 94 -0.88 28.73 27.49
CA TYR A 94 -0.01 29.84 27.07
C TYR A 94 0.12 29.98 25.55
N LEU A 95 -0.45 29.05 24.78
CA LEU A 95 -0.43 29.11 23.32
C LEU A 95 -1.65 29.87 22.81
N THR A 96 -1.38 30.90 22.03
CA THR A 96 -2.36 31.63 21.23
C THR A 96 -2.44 31.02 19.84
N HIS A 97 -3.53 31.29 19.10
CA HIS A 97 -3.67 30.79 17.74
C HIS A 97 -2.53 31.27 16.81
N SER A 98 -1.93 32.44 17.06
CA SER A 98 -0.73 32.91 16.35
C SER A 98 0.53 32.08 16.57
N ASP A 99 0.57 31.26 17.62
CA ASP A 99 1.69 30.33 17.87
C ASP A 99 1.56 29.05 17.05
N PHE A 100 0.40 28.80 16.44
CA PHE A 100 0.16 27.67 15.56
C PHE A 100 0.40 28.05 14.09
N LYS A 101 0.99 27.12 13.34
CA LYS A 101 1.09 27.15 11.88
C LYS A 101 0.26 26.00 11.31
N ASP A 102 -0.55 26.29 10.31
CA ASP A 102 -1.34 25.29 9.59
C ASP A 102 -0.43 24.31 8.86
N PHE A 103 -0.75 23.01 8.98
CA PHE A 103 -0.06 21.96 8.29
C PHE A 103 -1.06 21.01 7.62
N ALA A 104 -1.04 21.00 6.29
CA ALA A 104 -1.93 20.17 5.51
C ALA A 104 -1.47 18.71 5.41
N VAL A 105 -2.40 17.77 5.58
CA VAL A 105 -2.11 16.34 5.52
C VAL A 105 -2.59 15.71 4.22
N ASP A 106 -1.65 15.50 3.31
CA ASP A 106 -1.88 14.86 2.01
C ASP A 106 -1.96 13.31 2.09
N GLY A 107 -2.95 12.77 2.80
CA GLY A 107 -3.28 11.34 2.79
C GLY A 107 -2.70 10.46 3.93
N PRO A 108 -3.25 9.24 4.09
CA PRO A 108 -2.99 8.33 5.20
C PRO A 108 -1.79 7.40 4.97
N PHE A 109 -1.34 6.70 6.02
CA PHE A 109 -0.29 5.67 5.98
C PHE A 109 1.04 6.15 5.40
N ARG A 110 1.50 7.32 5.88
CA ARG A 110 2.77 7.89 5.46
C ARG A 110 3.48 8.66 6.55
N TRP A 111 4.80 8.66 6.46
CA TRP A 111 5.65 9.49 7.30
C TRP A 111 5.58 10.94 6.84
N ARG A 112 5.47 11.83 7.81
CA ARG A 112 5.57 13.27 7.65
C ARG A 112 6.77 13.77 8.42
N LYS A 113 7.32 14.85 7.90
CA LYS A 113 8.46 15.53 8.47
C LYS A 113 8.20 17.02 8.39
N VAL A 114 8.21 17.66 9.55
CA VAL A 114 8.01 19.10 9.68
C VAL A 114 9.24 19.67 10.38
N GLU A 115 9.82 20.69 9.76
CA GLU A 115 10.95 21.41 10.32
C GLU A 115 10.40 22.52 11.23
N ILE A 116 10.86 22.53 12.48
CA ILE A 116 10.52 23.59 13.42
C ILE A 116 11.62 24.63 13.31
N GLU A 117 11.28 25.85 12.90
CA GLU A 117 12.23 26.93 12.56
C GLU A 117 13.04 27.45 13.75
N HIS A 118 12.63 27.10 14.96
CA HIS A 118 13.22 27.63 16.16
C HIS A 118 13.57 26.51 17.13
N SER A 119 14.32 26.82 18.20
CA SER A 119 14.52 25.81 19.24
C SER A 119 13.17 25.44 19.89
N ALA A 120 13.06 24.27 20.50
CA ALA A 120 11.84 23.92 21.22
C ALA A 120 12.19 23.17 22.51
N GLY A 121 11.38 23.38 23.54
CA GLY A 121 11.34 22.52 24.72
C GLY A 121 10.14 21.56 24.66
N ALA A 122 9.06 21.98 23.99
CA ALA A 122 7.90 21.16 23.69
C ALA A 122 7.29 21.53 22.34
N ILE A 123 6.65 20.57 21.69
CA ILE A 123 5.92 20.74 20.43
C ILE A 123 4.47 20.32 20.64
N PHE A 124 3.53 21.08 20.11
CA PHE A 124 2.10 20.87 20.27
C PHE A 124 1.48 20.58 18.91
N ILE A 125 0.60 19.58 18.88
CA ILE A 125 -0.21 19.26 17.71
C ILE A 125 -1.67 19.44 18.12
N LYS A 126 -2.38 20.33 17.43
CA LYS A 126 -3.80 20.58 17.62
C LYS A 126 -4.57 20.08 16.42
N ASN A 127 -5.58 19.24 16.65
CA ASN A 127 -6.52 18.90 15.60
C ASN A 127 -7.58 20.01 15.45
N ILE A 128 -7.52 20.73 14.33
CA ILE A 128 -8.52 21.74 13.94
C ILE A 128 -9.58 21.20 12.98
N SER A 129 -9.46 19.94 12.61
CA SER A 129 -10.48 19.26 11.83
C SER A 129 -11.74 19.02 12.66
N GLN A 130 -12.88 19.10 11.99
CA GLN A 130 -14.17 18.65 12.52
C GLN A 130 -14.24 17.11 12.67
N ARG A 131 -13.22 16.37 12.23
CA ARG A 131 -13.14 14.91 12.31
C ARG A 131 -11.95 14.49 13.14
N THR A 132 -12.06 13.30 13.69
CA THR A 132 -10.96 12.60 14.34
C THR A 132 -9.86 12.26 13.33
N ILE A 133 -8.60 12.47 13.72
CA ILE A 133 -7.41 12.16 12.93
C ILE A 133 -6.66 11.01 13.59
N GLU A 134 -6.25 10.01 12.82
CA GLU A 134 -5.36 8.96 13.32
C GLU A 134 -3.89 9.36 13.16
N LEU A 135 -3.16 9.29 14.27
CA LEU A 135 -1.71 9.42 14.32
C LEU A 135 -1.12 8.07 14.77
N GLY A 136 -0.16 7.55 14.03
CA GLY A 136 0.54 6.31 14.39
C GLY A 136 1.61 6.61 15.43
N GLU A 137 2.84 6.76 14.97
CA GLU A 137 4.01 7.02 15.81
C GLU A 137 4.52 8.46 15.60
N VAL A 138 5.06 9.07 16.66
CA VAL A 138 5.67 10.41 16.65
C VAL A 138 7.12 10.31 17.11
N ALA A 139 8.01 11.06 16.49
CA ALA A 139 9.40 11.19 16.89
C ALA A 139 9.90 12.60 16.64
N VAL A 140 10.93 13.01 17.38
CA VAL A 140 11.61 14.28 17.15
C VAL A 140 13.09 13.99 16.91
N ALA A 141 13.68 14.63 15.91
CA ALA A 141 15.07 14.42 15.55
C ALA A 141 15.84 15.73 15.35
N GLU A 142 17.11 15.72 15.73
CA GLU A 142 18.09 16.79 15.47
C GLU A 142 19.18 16.22 14.56
N ARG A 143 19.42 16.83 13.39
CA ARG A 143 20.48 16.41 12.45
C ARG A 143 20.51 14.88 12.19
N ASN A 144 19.33 14.25 12.11
CA ASN A 144 19.09 12.80 11.94
C ASN A 144 19.32 11.90 13.17
N THR A 145 19.48 12.47 14.37
CA THR A 145 19.50 11.72 15.62
C THR A 145 18.17 11.88 16.34
N LYS A 146 17.51 10.76 16.68
CA LYS A 146 16.27 10.79 17.46
C LYS A 146 16.54 11.33 18.86
N ILE A 147 15.63 12.17 19.34
CA ILE A 147 15.65 12.75 20.67
C ILE A 147 14.61 12.00 21.50
N PRO A 148 14.93 11.61 22.75
CA PRO A 148 13.93 11.10 23.67
C PRO A 148 12.81 12.12 23.90
N ILE A 149 11.57 11.67 23.76
CA ILE A 149 10.37 12.48 23.94
C ILE A 149 9.42 11.86 24.96
N GLU A 150 8.55 12.68 25.53
CA GLU A 150 7.40 12.24 26.34
C GLU A 150 6.15 12.93 25.81
N VAL A 151 5.05 12.19 25.67
CA VAL A 151 3.82 12.71 25.05
C VAL A 151 2.69 12.75 26.06
N TYR A 152 1.94 13.86 26.05
CA TYR A 152 0.83 14.15 26.95
C TYR A 152 -0.38 14.62 26.15
N THR A 153 -1.59 14.39 26.67
CA THR A 153 -2.83 15.01 26.19
C THR A 153 -3.43 15.88 27.29
N TYR A 154 -4.01 17.03 26.92
CA TYR A 154 -4.69 17.93 27.87
C TYR A 154 -6.19 17.67 27.97
N TYR A 155 -6.70 16.62 27.31
CA TYR A 155 -8.12 16.34 27.33
C TYR A 155 -8.56 15.69 28.65
N GLN A 156 -9.24 16.46 29.51
CA GLN A 156 -9.89 15.99 30.74
C GLN A 156 -11.30 15.49 30.43
N GLY A 157 -11.41 14.26 29.93
CA GLY A 157 -12.70 13.59 29.78
C GLY A 157 -12.53 12.09 30.02
N PHE A 158 -13.38 11.53 30.89
CA PHE A 158 -13.57 10.09 31.00
C PHE A 158 -13.92 9.54 29.62
N LEU A 159 -13.19 8.54 29.11
CA LEU A 159 -13.64 7.43 28.23
C LEU A 159 -12.54 6.93 27.28
N GLY A 160 -12.46 5.61 27.13
CA GLY A 160 -11.91 4.93 25.95
C GLY A 160 -10.54 4.28 26.15
N GLN A 161 -10.37 3.06 25.66
CA GLN A 161 -9.15 2.24 25.74
C GLN A 161 -7.92 2.80 24.98
N GLU A 162 -7.99 4.03 24.47
CA GLU A 162 -6.96 4.59 23.59
C GLU A 162 -5.82 5.21 24.40
N LYS A 163 -4.63 4.64 24.26
CA LYS A 163 -3.46 5.00 25.06
C LYS A 163 -2.64 6.03 24.30
N ILE A 164 -2.41 7.20 24.90
CA ILE A 164 -1.45 8.21 24.39
C ILE A 164 -0.05 7.59 24.14
N ALA A 165 0.28 6.52 24.86
CA ALA A 165 1.49 5.73 24.67
C ALA A 165 1.63 5.16 23.25
N ASN A 166 0.52 4.96 22.51
CA ASN A 166 0.52 4.52 21.10
C ASN A 166 1.27 5.49 20.17
N LEU A 167 1.53 6.73 20.59
CA LEU A 167 2.32 7.68 19.80
C LEU A 167 3.84 7.44 19.92
N THR A 168 4.27 6.54 20.81
CA THR A 168 5.69 6.35 21.16
C THR A 168 6.07 4.89 21.43
N ASP A 169 5.16 3.92 21.25
CA ASP A 169 5.39 2.52 21.56
C ASP A 169 6.14 1.78 20.44
N GLU A 170 6.16 2.33 19.22
CA GLU A 170 6.78 1.72 18.03
C GLU A 170 7.99 2.52 17.51
N GLN A 171 8.80 3.12 18.40
CA GLN A 171 9.94 3.97 18.05
C GLN A 171 10.96 3.31 17.10
N SER A 172 11.06 1.98 17.08
CA SER A 172 11.91 1.23 16.15
C SER A 172 11.43 1.30 14.70
N ALA A 173 10.14 1.54 14.45
CA ALA A 173 9.55 1.65 13.12
C ALA A 173 9.77 3.03 12.49
N VAL A 174 10.18 4.04 13.26
CA VAL A 174 10.35 5.43 12.82
C VAL A 174 11.29 5.58 11.64
N LYS A 175 10.80 6.24 10.58
CA LYS A 175 11.59 6.60 9.39
C LYS A 175 11.81 8.11 9.36
N LEU A 176 13.06 8.54 9.58
CA LEU A 176 13.43 9.96 9.62
C LEU A 176 13.35 10.65 8.24
N ASN A 177 13.39 9.85 7.18
CA ASN A 177 13.33 10.30 5.79
C ASN A 177 12.13 9.62 5.10
N PRO A 178 10.98 10.32 5.03
CA PRO A 178 9.83 9.83 4.27
C PRO A 178 10.20 9.58 2.80
N SER A 179 9.73 8.47 2.25
CA SER A 179 9.96 8.08 0.85
C SER A 179 8.81 7.23 0.33
N ALA A 180 8.76 7.00 -0.99
CA ALA A 180 7.81 6.09 -1.61
C ALA A 180 7.94 4.63 -1.13
N THR A 181 9.07 4.22 -0.56
CA THR A 181 9.23 2.84 -0.05
C THR A 181 8.60 2.66 1.32
N ASN A 182 8.56 3.72 2.15
CA ASN A 182 8.08 3.65 3.53
C ASN A 182 6.73 4.34 3.77
N SER A 183 6.13 4.90 2.72
CA SER A 183 4.92 5.70 2.78
C SER A 183 4.02 5.38 1.60
N SER A 184 2.71 5.57 1.79
CA SER A 184 1.78 5.70 0.68
C SER A 184 2.14 6.91 -0.19
N TYR A 185 1.88 6.80 -1.49
CA TYR A 185 2.02 7.89 -2.45
C TYR A 185 1.11 7.65 -3.64
N PHE A 186 0.85 8.70 -4.42
CA PHE A 186 -0.05 8.62 -5.58
C PHE A 186 -1.41 8.03 -5.16
N ASP A 187 -2.06 7.22 -6.00
CA ASP A 187 -3.37 6.63 -5.71
C ASP A 187 -3.39 5.62 -4.55
N GLU A 188 -2.23 5.24 -3.98
CA GLU A 188 -2.18 4.37 -2.79
C GLU A 188 -2.88 5.02 -1.60
N VAL A 189 -2.91 6.37 -1.54
CA VAL A 189 -3.62 7.10 -0.48
C VAL A 189 -5.11 6.76 -0.41
N TYR A 190 -5.71 6.34 -1.54
CA TYR A 190 -7.12 5.95 -1.62
C TYR A 190 -7.32 4.43 -1.54
N PHE A 191 -6.59 3.69 -2.36
CA PHE A 191 -6.78 2.24 -2.51
C PHE A 191 -6.27 1.47 -1.28
N ALA A 192 -5.05 1.77 -0.81
CA ALA A 192 -4.49 1.09 0.35
C ALA A 192 -5.28 1.42 1.62
N GLN A 193 -5.76 2.67 1.75
CA GLN A 193 -6.66 3.05 2.83
C GLN A 193 -7.94 2.22 2.83
N THR A 194 -8.60 2.12 1.68
CA THR A 194 -9.85 1.37 1.60
C THR A 194 -9.64 -0.13 1.79
N ALA A 195 -8.52 -0.67 1.32
CA ALA A 195 -8.12 -2.05 1.59
C ALA A 195 -7.91 -2.30 3.09
N TYR A 196 -7.26 -1.38 3.81
CA TYR A 196 -7.13 -1.45 5.27
C TYR A 196 -8.50 -1.40 5.99
N GLN A 197 -9.39 -0.53 5.53
CA GLN A 197 -10.75 -0.45 6.07
C GLN A 197 -11.51 -1.77 5.87
N PHE A 198 -11.45 -2.36 4.68
CA PHE A 198 -12.04 -3.69 4.44
C PHE A 198 -11.38 -4.79 5.29
N ALA A 199 -10.06 -4.76 5.46
CA ALA A 199 -9.34 -5.73 6.30
C ALA A 199 -9.77 -5.65 7.77
N THR A 200 -10.13 -4.46 8.25
CA THR A 200 -10.54 -4.17 9.64
C THR A 200 -12.06 -4.13 9.83
N GLY A 201 -12.86 -4.41 8.80
CA GLY A 201 -14.32 -4.42 8.88
C GLY A 201 -14.98 -3.03 8.90
N GLN A 202 -14.24 -1.99 8.51
CA GLN A 202 -14.73 -0.62 8.38
C GLN A 202 -15.36 -0.37 7.00
N VAL A 203 -16.15 0.71 6.90
CA VAL A 203 -16.69 1.18 5.63
C VAL A 203 -15.57 1.77 4.78
N GLY A 204 -15.53 1.40 3.50
CA GLY A 204 -14.52 1.86 2.56
C GLY A 204 -14.67 3.34 2.20
N TYR A 205 -13.56 4.06 2.19
CA TYR A 205 -13.52 5.48 1.85
C TYR A 205 -13.69 5.71 0.34
N GLU A 206 -12.90 5.01 -0.47
CA GLU A 206 -12.90 5.19 -1.91
C GLU A 206 -14.00 4.33 -2.54
N THR A 207 -14.99 4.99 -3.15
CA THR A 207 -16.21 4.37 -3.71
C THR A 207 -16.42 4.65 -5.19
N THR A 208 -15.57 5.47 -5.81
CA THR A 208 -15.57 5.76 -7.26
C THR A 208 -15.36 4.50 -8.10
N HIS A 209 -14.62 3.53 -7.57
CA HIS A 209 -14.42 2.22 -8.21
C HIS A 209 -15.12 1.07 -7.46
N PRO A 210 -15.61 0.06 -8.19
CA PRO A 210 -16.08 -1.21 -7.62
C PRO A 210 -15.10 -1.86 -6.61
N PRO A 211 -15.59 -2.70 -5.69
CA PRO A 211 -14.83 -3.07 -4.50
C PRO A 211 -13.81 -4.19 -4.71
N LEU A 212 -13.91 -5.03 -5.75
CA LEU A 212 -13.16 -6.29 -5.82
C LEU A 212 -11.64 -6.08 -5.78
N GLY A 213 -11.12 -5.06 -6.46
CA GLY A 213 -9.68 -4.78 -6.46
C GLY A 213 -9.15 -4.44 -5.06
N LYS A 214 -9.93 -3.65 -4.30
CA LYS A 214 -9.62 -3.26 -2.91
C LYS A 214 -9.80 -4.45 -1.95
N ILE A 215 -10.75 -5.34 -2.21
CA ILE A 215 -10.92 -6.60 -1.46
C ILE A 215 -9.71 -7.52 -1.65
N ILE A 216 -9.22 -7.67 -2.89
CA ILE A 216 -8.01 -8.47 -3.18
C ILE A 216 -6.81 -7.88 -2.46
N GLN A 217 -6.66 -6.56 -2.50
CA GLN A 217 -5.58 -5.85 -1.80
C GLN A 217 -5.68 -5.96 -0.26
N ALA A 218 -6.88 -6.11 0.29
CA ALA A 218 -7.08 -6.31 1.73
C ALA A 218 -6.61 -7.70 2.21
N ILE A 219 -6.51 -8.70 1.32
CA ILE A 219 -6.15 -10.07 1.70
C ILE A 219 -4.77 -10.13 2.36
N PRO A 220 -3.66 -9.64 1.75
CA PRO A 220 -2.37 -9.67 2.42
C PRO A 220 -2.34 -8.85 3.71
N ILE A 221 -2.99 -7.68 3.75
CA ILE A 221 -3.07 -6.84 4.96
C ILE A 221 -3.66 -7.67 6.12
N LYS A 222 -4.75 -8.40 5.85
CA LYS A 222 -5.41 -9.27 6.83
C LYS A 222 -4.58 -10.51 7.18
N LEU A 223 -3.94 -11.16 6.20
CA LEU A 223 -3.13 -12.36 6.43
C LEU A 223 -1.87 -12.06 7.27
N PHE A 224 -1.17 -10.97 6.94
CA PHE A 224 0.03 -10.55 7.67
C PHE A 224 -0.31 -9.77 8.95
N HIS A 225 -1.57 -9.38 9.16
CA HIS A 225 -2.04 -8.54 10.26
C HIS A 225 -1.23 -7.23 10.37
N ARG A 226 -0.85 -6.67 9.21
CA ARG A 226 0.06 -5.52 9.12
C ARG A 226 -0.33 -4.60 7.99
N MET A 227 -0.40 -3.31 8.28
CA MET A 227 -0.57 -2.23 7.31
C MET A 227 0.78 -1.60 6.99
N THR A 228 1.43 -2.08 5.92
CA THR A 228 2.78 -1.67 5.51
C THR A 228 2.88 -1.55 3.99
N PRO A 229 3.77 -0.71 3.45
CA PRO A 229 4.03 -0.62 2.01
C PRO A 229 4.16 -1.97 1.31
N PHE A 230 4.88 -2.90 1.93
CA PHE A 230 4.99 -4.25 1.43
C PHE A 230 3.63 -4.97 1.32
N THR A 231 2.82 -4.97 2.39
CA THR A 231 1.59 -5.76 2.47
C THR A 231 0.51 -5.26 1.51
N TRP A 232 0.35 -3.96 1.28
CA TRP A 232 -0.63 -3.49 0.29
C TRP A 232 -0.16 -3.56 -1.16
N ARG A 233 1.15 -3.73 -1.42
CA ARG A 233 1.71 -3.86 -2.79
C ARG A 233 1.86 -5.30 -3.27
N ILE A 234 2.06 -6.26 -2.37
CA ILE A 234 2.40 -7.65 -2.76
C ILE A 234 1.34 -8.31 -3.64
N ALA A 235 0.06 -8.04 -3.41
CA ALA A 235 -1.01 -8.58 -4.25
C ALA A 235 -0.90 -8.10 -5.71
N GLY A 236 -0.49 -6.85 -5.94
CA GLY A 236 -0.25 -6.30 -7.28
C GLY A 236 0.88 -7.05 -8.01
N VAL A 237 1.96 -7.38 -7.30
CA VAL A 237 3.10 -8.13 -7.86
C VAL A 237 2.72 -9.57 -8.20
N LEU A 238 1.92 -10.22 -7.34
CA LEU A 238 1.38 -11.55 -7.62
C LEU A 238 0.48 -11.53 -8.85
N ALA A 239 -0.40 -10.53 -8.98
CA ALA A 239 -1.22 -10.36 -10.17
C ALA A 239 -0.36 -10.09 -11.43
N GLY A 240 0.68 -9.26 -11.30
CA GLY A 240 1.67 -9.00 -12.35
C GLY A 240 2.36 -10.28 -12.84
N THR A 241 2.81 -11.11 -11.91
CA THR A 241 3.41 -12.41 -12.21
C THR A 241 2.43 -13.32 -12.95
N LEU A 242 1.16 -13.35 -12.53
CA LEU A 242 0.12 -14.13 -13.20
C LEU A 242 -0.24 -13.59 -14.58
N ILE A 243 -0.12 -12.28 -14.82
CA ILE A 243 -0.30 -11.67 -16.14
C ILE A 243 0.71 -12.25 -17.14
N ILE A 244 1.98 -12.44 -16.74
CA ILE A 244 3.00 -13.06 -17.61
C ILE A 244 2.55 -14.45 -18.06
N VAL A 245 2.00 -15.25 -17.14
CA VAL A 245 1.47 -16.60 -17.43
C VAL A 245 0.23 -16.54 -18.32
N ALA A 246 -0.67 -15.58 -18.06
CA ALA A 246 -1.88 -15.39 -18.84
C ALA A 246 -1.56 -14.96 -20.28
N VAL A 247 -0.60 -14.06 -20.46
CA VAL A 247 -0.10 -13.62 -21.77
C VAL A 247 0.58 -14.76 -22.51
N TYR A 248 1.41 -15.56 -21.83
CA TYR A 248 1.97 -16.78 -22.42
C TYR A 248 0.85 -17.68 -22.96
N GLY A 249 -0.16 -17.95 -22.13
CA GLY A 249 -1.31 -18.77 -22.51
C GLY A 249 -2.07 -18.20 -23.70
N LEU A 250 -2.30 -16.89 -23.73
CA LEU A 250 -3.00 -16.20 -24.80
C LEU A 250 -2.21 -16.26 -26.11
N ALA A 251 -0.93 -15.93 -26.08
CA ALA A 251 -0.05 -16.02 -27.25
C ALA A 251 0.08 -17.46 -27.75
N LYS A 252 0.11 -18.45 -26.84
CA LYS A 252 0.14 -19.86 -27.21
C LYS A 252 -1.14 -20.28 -27.94
N GLU A 253 -2.30 -19.78 -27.52
CA GLU A 253 -3.57 -20.06 -28.19
C GLU A 253 -3.72 -19.30 -29.52
N LEU A 254 -3.17 -18.09 -29.64
CA LEU A 254 -3.21 -17.31 -30.89
C LEU A 254 -2.27 -17.87 -31.95
N PHE A 255 -0.99 -18.07 -31.61
CA PHE A 255 0.04 -18.44 -32.57
C PHE A 255 0.28 -19.95 -32.68
N LYS A 256 -0.34 -20.75 -31.81
CA LYS A 256 -0.15 -22.21 -31.70
C LYS A 256 1.32 -22.64 -31.57
N SER A 257 2.19 -21.73 -31.12
CA SER A 257 3.66 -21.91 -31.08
C SER A 257 4.21 -21.57 -29.71
N SER A 258 5.04 -22.46 -29.15
CA SER A 258 5.71 -22.21 -27.86
C SER A 258 6.74 -21.10 -28.00
N ALA A 259 7.44 -21.01 -29.13
CA ALA A 259 8.45 -19.97 -29.34
C ALA A 259 7.84 -18.57 -29.24
N TYR A 260 6.75 -18.31 -29.98
CA TYR A 260 6.07 -17.01 -29.93
C TYR A 260 5.44 -16.72 -28.56
N ALA A 261 4.92 -17.73 -27.88
CA ALA A 261 4.41 -17.58 -26.52
C ALA A 261 5.50 -17.20 -25.51
N ARG A 262 6.68 -17.84 -25.59
CA ARG A 262 7.84 -17.50 -24.75
C ARG A 262 8.32 -16.08 -25.00
N VAL A 263 8.40 -15.66 -26.27
CA VAL A 263 8.76 -14.28 -26.64
C VAL A 263 7.76 -13.27 -26.06
N ALA A 264 6.45 -13.52 -26.21
CA ALA A 264 5.42 -12.63 -25.66
C ALA A 264 5.53 -12.50 -24.13
N ALA A 265 5.77 -13.60 -23.42
CA ALA A 265 5.95 -13.59 -21.97
C ALA A 265 7.20 -12.80 -21.55
N ILE A 266 8.32 -12.95 -22.27
CA ILE A 266 9.55 -12.17 -22.03
C ILE A 266 9.31 -10.67 -22.25
N LEU A 267 8.63 -10.30 -23.33
CA LEU A 267 8.35 -8.89 -23.63
C LEU A 267 7.51 -8.23 -22.54
N VAL A 268 6.51 -8.93 -22.00
CA VAL A 268 5.72 -8.42 -20.88
C VAL A 268 6.54 -8.35 -19.59
N ALA A 269 7.36 -9.37 -19.31
CA ALA A 269 8.25 -9.37 -18.13
C ALA A 269 9.28 -8.23 -18.16
N LEU A 270 9.73 -7.82 -19.35
CA LEU A 270 10.68 -6.72 -19.56
C LEU A 270 10.00 -5.35 -19.76
N SER A 271 8.67 -5.28 -19.75
CA SER A 271 7.95 -4.02 -19.91
C SER A 271 8.06 -3.16 -18.65
N GLY A 272 8.68 -1.98 -18.77
CA GLY A 272 8.83 -1.04 -17.67
C GLY A 272 7.50 -0.54 -17.10
N LEU A 273 6.47 -0.38 -17.95
CA LEU A 273 5.13 0.00 -17.52
C LEU A 273 4.48 -1.12 -16.70
N HIS A 274 4.55 -2.36 -17.18
CA HIS A 274 4.03 -3.52 -16.45
C HIS A 274 4.72 -3.68 -15.09
N PHE A 275 6.04 -3.57 -15.08
CA PHE A 275 6.85 -3.65 -13.87
C PHE A 275 6.50 -2.55 -12.87
N THR A 276 6.37 -1.30 -13.33
CA THR A 276 6.05 -0.18 -12.44
C THR A 276 4.63 -0.30 -11.90
N GLN A 277 3.64 -0.55 -12.76
CA GLN A 277 2.23 -0.60 -12.36
C GLN A 277 1.94 -1.73 -11.37
N THR A 278 2.61 -2.88 -11.52
CA THR A 278 2.40 -4.04 -10.63
C THR A 278 3.04 -3.89 -9.26
N ARG A 279 3.93 -2.91 -9.09
CA ARG A 279 4.58 -2.58 -7.82
C ARG A 279 3.90 -1.42 -7.08
N LEU A 280 2.93 -0.76 -7.71
CA LEU A 280 2.07 0.23 -7.07
C LEU A 280 0.89 -0.46 -6.38
N GLY A 281 0.49 0.05 -5.23
CA GLY A 281 -0.70 -0.37 -4.50
C GLY A 281 -2.02 0.09 -5.13
N THR A 282 -2.17 -0.01 -6.46
CA THR A 282 -3.43 0.29 -7.17
C THR A 282 -4.13 -0.98 -7.65
N VAL A 283 -5.36 -0.82 -8.15
CA VAL A 283 -6.20 -1.95 -8.59
C VAL A 283 -5.99 -2.37 -10.04
N ASP A 284 -5.20 -1.63 -10.82
CA ASP A 284 -5.10 -1.81 -12.27
C ASP A 284 -4.44 -3.14 -12.66
N SER A 285 -3.55 -3.67 -11.80
CA SER A 285 -2.91 -4.97 -12.02
C SER A 285 -3.92 -6.11 -11.97
N TYR A 286 -4.90 -6.04 -11.07
CA TYR A 286 -5.97 -7.04 -11.00
C TYR A 286 -6.89 -6.93 -12.22
N LEU A 287 -7.24 -5.69 -12.60
CA LEU A 287 -8.05 -5.42 -13.78
C LEU A 287 -7.41 -6.05 -15.03
N CYS A 288 -6.14 -5.74 -15.27
CA CYS A 288 -5.38 -6.26 -16.41
C CYS A 288 -5.34 -7.80 -16.41
N LEU A 289 -5.07 -8.43 -15.26
CA LEU A 289 -5.05 -9.89 -15.13
C LEU A 289 -6.39 -10.51 -15.55
N PHE A 290 -7.50 -10.06 -14.95
CA PHE A 290 -8.81 -10.64 -15.23
C PHE A 290 -9.27 -10.37 -16.66
N THR A 291 -8.95 -9.20 -17.23
CA THR A 291 -9.21 -8.91 -18.65
C THR A 291 -8.47 -9.88 -19.57
N ILE A 292 -7.16 -10.10 -19.36
CA ILE A 292 -6.37 -11.02 -20.19
C ILE A 292 -6.87 -12.46 -20.04
N LEU A 293 -7.21 -12.89 -18.81
CA LEU A 293 -7.78 -14.21 -18.56
C LEU A 293 -9.15 -14.39 -19.23
N ALA A 294 -9.99 -13.35 -19.26
CA ALA A 294 -11.26 -13.38 -19.98
C ALA A 294 -11.05 -13.63 -21.48
N PHE A 295 -10.13 -12.90 -22.12
CA PHE A 295 -9.78 -13.11 -23.52
C PHE A 295 -9.16 -14.50 -23.77
N LEU A 296 -8.26 -14.95 -22.89
CA LEU A 296 -7.65 -16.28 -22.99
C LEU A 296 -8.71 -17.38 -22.95
N PHE A 297 -9.63 -17.32 -21.99
CA PHE A 297 -10.67 -18.32 -21.87
C PHE A 297 -11.67 -18.25 -23.03
N MET A 298 -12.01 -17.05 -23.51
CA MET A 298 -12.86 -16.91 -24.69
C MET A 298 -12.22 -17.55 -25.93
N LEU A 299 -10.92 -17.30 -26.15
CA LEU A 299 -10.20 -17.92 -27.26
C LEU A 299 -10.12 -19.45 -27.13
N LYS A 300 -9.95 -19.97 -25.91
CA LYS A 300 -10.00 -21.41 -25.64
C LYS A 300 -11.39 -22.00 -25.88
N TYR A 301 -12.44 -21.25 -25.59
CA TYR A 301 -13.81 -21.65 -25.91
C TYR A 301 -13.99 -21.77 -27.43
N ILE A 302 -13.66 -20.72 -28.19
CA ILE A 302 -13.75 -20.72 -29.66
C ILE A 302 -12.98 -21.89 -30.29
N ASN A 303 -11.80 -22.23 -29.76
CA ASN A 303 -10.96 -23.29 -30.31
C ASN A 303 -11.37 -24.71 -29.91
N SER A 304 -12.21 -24.89 -28.89
CA SER A 304 -12.49 -26.23 -28.34
C SER A 304 -13.96 -26.53 -28.09
N ASP A 305 -14.84 -25.54 -28.21
CA ASP A 305 -16.28 -25.59 -27.91
C ASP A 305 -16.62 -26.09 -26.50
N LYS A 306 -15.65 -26.03 -25.56
CA LYS A 306 -15.85 -26.50 -24.19
C LYS A 306 -16.45 -25.39 -23.32
N LEU A 307 -17.69 -25.61 -22.87
CA LEU A 307 -18.46 -24.69 -22.03
C LEU A 307 -17.71 -24.17 -20.79
N ARG A 308 -16.86 -24.99 -20.17
CA ARG A 308 -16.04 -24.57 -19.01
C ARG A 308 -15.18 -23.34 -19.28
N PHE A 309 -14.73 -23.14 -20.52
CA PHE A 309 -13.95 -21.96 -20.89
C PHE A 309 -14.85 -20.74 -21.10
N MET A 310 -16.06 -20.91 -21.61
CA MET A 310 -17.05 -19.83 -21.67
C MET A 310 -17.42 -19.34 -20.27
N ILE A 311 -17.66 -20.26 -19.33
CA ILE A 311 -17.92 -19.93 -17.92
C ILE A 311 -16.71 -19.21 -17.31
N GLY A 312 -15.50 -19.73 -17.54
CA GLY A 312 -14.27 -19.08 -17.08
C GLY A 312 -14.09 -17.66 -17.62
N ALA A 313 -14.42 -17.44 -18.90
CA ALA A 313 -14.38 -16.11 -19.51
C ALA A 313 -15.38 -15.16 -18.85
N GLY A 314 -16.63 -15.60 -18.64
CA GLY A 314 -17.67 -14.81 -17.97
C GLY A 314 -17.30 -14.44 -16.53
N ILE A 315 -16.73 -15.37 -15.75
CA ILE A 315 -16.26 -15.11 -14.39
C ILE A 315 -15.14 -14.06 -14.39
N CYS A 316 -14.16 -14.20 -15.28
CA CYS A 316 -13.04 -13.24 -15.36
C CYS A 316 -13.51 -11.86 -15.82
N PHE A 317 -14.41 -11.80 -16.81
CA PHE A 317 -14.99 -10.55 -17.26
C PHE A 317 -15.80 -9.86 -16.15
N GLY A 318 -16.67 -10.61 -15.45
CA GLY A 318 -17.42 -10.09 -14.31
C GLY A 318 -16.52 -9.60 -13.17
N ALA A 319 -15.40 -10.29 -12.91
CA ALA A 319 -14.38 -9.84 -11.97
C ALA A 319 -13.74 -8.52 -12.42
N ALA A 320 -13.39 -8.38 -13.70
CA ALA A 320 -12.84 -7.14 -14.25
C ALA A 320 -13.82 -5.96 -14.09
N CYS A 321 -15.10 -6.14 -14.43
CA CYS A 321 -16.15 -5.13 -14.22
C CYS A 321 -16.34 -4.79 -12.74
N SER A 322 -16.14 -5.77 -11.84
CA SER A 322 -16.18 -5.58 -10.39
C SER A 322 -14.94 -4.93 -9.79
N ILE A 323 -13.94 -4.57 -10.62
CA ILE A 323 -12.73 -3.84 -10.22
C ILE A 323 -12.78 -2.38 -10.70
N LYS A 324 -13.05 -2.16 -11.99
CA LYS A 324 -13.06 -0.82 -12.60
C LYS A 324 -14.00 -0.80 -13.79
N TRP A 325 -14.75 0.30 -13.96
CA TRP A 325 -15.76 0.42 -15.02
C TRP A 325 -15.19 0.51 -16.44
N LEU A 326 -13.88 0.68 -16.61
CA LEU A 326 -13.21 0.75 -17.92
C LEU A 326 -13.51 -0.45 -18.84
N VAL A 327 -13.88 -1.60 -18.27
CA VAL A 327 -14.11 -2.86 -19.00
C VAL A 327 -15.57 -3.05 -19.41
N VAL A 328 -16.48 -2.18 -18.93
CA VAL A 328 -17.91 -2.14 -19.33
C VAL A 328 -18.07 -1.26 -20.57
#